data_AF-A0A3D8YAK3-F1
#
_entry.id   AF-A0A3D8YAK3-F1
#
_cell.length_a   1.000
_cell.length_b   1.000
_cell.length_c   1.000
_cell.angle_alpha   90.00
_cell.angle_beta   90.00
_cell.angle_gamma   90.00
#
_symmetry.space_group_name_H-M   'P 1'
#
loop_
_entity.id
_entity.type
_entity.pdbx_description
1 polymer ?
#
loop_
_entity_poly.entity_id
_entity_poly.type
_entity_poly.pdbx_seq_one_letter_code
_entity_poly.pdbx_strand_id
1 'polypeptide(L)'
;MRMPTNFYLKAHKPLIKEMFDFFTFYINNVASSELLKETILEDPIGQLEQNHKVFINMGYLTRRNFEHWHFSEANSNRLVGGLDSHAVDETLKAFVDIDVLKYYYLPSHHKSFLYTVNNIYLALLYTDEQLLFNRLFGFQYISKTYTASVFKIVNFKDDEQSIGNGFLIMIDQSPKIVTNYHVLEGADRVVVYTDNDKVLNYEIEKTDKDLDLALLKLETIPDATPFRTLAGISILDEILTIGYPPVSCASNAHPVYHLGEVNSDLEDYWGRTLFLFSAKTNPGNSGGPIIGSDGRVVGIITEQLEE
;
A
#
# COMPACT_ATOMS: atom_id res chain seq x y z
N MET A 1 5.06 26.69 17.59
CA MET A 1 4.15 25.52 17.57
C MET A 1 4.73 24.53 16.59
N ARG A 2 5.18 23.33 17.01
CA ARG A 2 5.72 22.32 16.09
C ARG A 2 4.57 21.83 15.21
N MET A 3 4.73 21.86 13.88
CA MET A 3 3.76 21.23 12.99
C MET A 3 3.72 19.72 13.28
N PRO A 4 2.55 19.05 13.19
CA PRO A 4 2.50 17.60 13.28
C PRO A 4 3.37 16.97 12.19
N THR A 5 4.13 15.93 12.52
CA THR A 5 5.08 15.24 11.62
C THR A 5 4.47 14.93 10.24
N ASN A 6 3.20 14.50 10.20
CA ASN A 6 2.47 14.23 8.95
C ASN A 6 2.31 15.45 8.01
N PHE A 7 2.16 16.67 8.54
CA PHE A 7 2.12 17.88 7.70
C PHE A 7 3.49 18.20 7.12
N TYR A 8 4.54 18.01 7.92
CA TYR A 8 5.90 18.28 7.52
C TYR A 8 6.39 17.30 6.45
N LEU A 9 6.07 16.02 6.60
CA LEU A 9 6.38 14.99 5.61
C LEU A 9 5.70 15.28 4.27
N LYS A 10 4.43 15.73 4.28
CA LYS A 10 3.71 16.08 3.05
C LYS A 10 4.35 17.23 2.27
N ALA A 11 5.00 18.18 2.95
CA ALA A 11 5.71 19.29 2.30
C ALA A 11 7.05 18.87 1.67
N HIS A 12 7.64 17.75 2.12
CA HIS A 12 8.96 17.27 1.71
C HIS A 12 8.92 15.96 0.90
N LYS A 13 7.82 15.70 0.18
CA LYS A 13 7.64 14.47 -0.63
C LYS A 13 8.85 14.10 -1.52
N PRO A 14 9.50 15.02 -2.24
CA PRO A 14 10.68 14.68 -3.06
C PRO A 14 11.83 14.14 -2.22
N LEU A 15 12.10 14.76 -1.06
CA LEU A 15 13.14 14.30 -0.15
C LEU A 15 12.79 12.93 0.46
N ILE A 16 11.52 12.70 0.81
CA ILE A 16 11.08 11.38 1.31
C ILE A 16 11.27 10.31 0.25
N LYS A 17 11.05 10.63 -1.02
CA LYS A 17 11.36 9.71 -2.12
C LYS A 17 12.84 9.39 -2.18
N GLU A 18 13.71 10.40 -2.08
CA GLU A 18 15.15 10.15 -2.04
C GLU A 18 15.56 9.32 -0.81
N MET A 19 14.92 9.53 0.34
CA MET A 19 15.14 8.72 1.54
C MET A 19 14.62 7.29 1.40
N PHE A 20 13.52 7.08 0.68
CA PHE A 20 13.04 5.76 0.34
C PHE A 20 14.00 5.04 -0.63
N ASP A 21 14.50 5.76 -1.64
CA ASP A 21 15.48 5.24 -2.59
C ASP A 21 16.77 4.85 -1.85
N PHE A 22 17.26 5.70 -0.94
CA PHE A 22 18.37 5.38 -0.03
C PHE A 22 18.09 4.15 0.84
N PHE A 23 16.90 4.09 1.45
CA PHE A 23 16.54 2.98 2.32
C PHE A 23 16.45 1.66 1.56
N THR A 24 15.88 1.68 0.36
CA THR A 24 15.83 0.52 -0.55
C THR A 24 17.24 0.06 -0.91
N PHE A 25 18.12 0.99 -1.29
CA PHE A 25 19.53 0.69 -1.54
C PHE A 25 20.19 0.05 -0.32
N TYR A 26 20.01 0.64 0.87
CA TYR A 26 20.59 0.14 2.11
C TYR A 26 20.08 -1.26 2.48
N ILE A 27 18.77 -1.50 2.42
CA ILE A 27 18.16 -2.80 2.73
C ILE A 27 18.66 -3.89 1.80
N ASN A 28 18.80 -3.61 0.49
CA ASN A 28 19.35 -4.57 -0.46
C ASN A 28 20.81 -4.94 -0.15
N ASN A 29 21.62 -4.00 0.35
CA ASN A 29 22.98 -4.28 0.80
C ASN A 29 23.01 -5.10 2.10
N VAL A 30 22.12 -4.82 3.06
CA VAL A 30 22.00 -5.62 4.29
C VAL A 30 21.53 -7.04 3.97
N ALA A 31 20.52 -7.18 3.11
CA ALA A 31 19.96 -8.48 2.74
C ALA A 31 20.97 -9.38 1.99
N SER A 32 21.91 -8.79 1.26
CA SER A 32 22.98 -9.52 0.55
C SER A 32 24.18 -9.87 1.43
N SER A 33 24.32 -9.29 2.63
CA SER A 33 25.46 -9.53 3.53
C SER A 33 25.08 -10.44 4.70
N GLU A 34 25.67 -11.65 4.74
CA GLU A 34 25.42 -12.65 5.78
C GLU A 34 25.94 -12.20 7.16
N LEU A 35 27.11 -11.54 7.19
CA LEU A 35 27.73 -10.95 8.39
C LEU A 35 26.88 -9.84 9.01
N LEU A 36 26.18 -9.04 8.18
CA LEU A 36 25.32 -7.95 8.65
C LEU A 36 24.03 -8.46 9.32
N LYS A 37 23.50 -9.61 8.87
CA LYS A 37 22.30 -10.22 9.46
C LYS A 37 22.53 -10.66 10.91
N GLU A 38 23.72 -11.20 11.21
CA GLU A 38 24.09 -11.64 12.56
C GLU A 38 24.38 -10.45 13.50
N THR A 39 24.97 -9.37 13.00
CA THR A 39 25.41 -8.20 13.79
C THR A 39 24.25 -7.33 14.32
N ILE A 40 23.09 -7.34 13.67
CA ILE A 40 21.91 -6.54 14.06
C ILE A 40 21.32 -6.99 15.43
N LEU A 41 21.73 -8.16 15.95
CA LEU A 41 21.07 -8.82 17.07
C LEU A 41 21.78 -8.69 18.45
N GLU A 42 23.10 -8.45 18.53
CA GLU A 42 23.84 -8.80 19.77
C GLU A 42 24.29 -7.64 20.71
N ASP A 43 24.90 -6.54 20.26
CA ASP A 43 25.11 -5.31 21.10
C ASP A 43 25.69 -4.16 20.24
N PRO A 44 24.88 -3.14 19.88
CA PRO A 44 25.31 -2.05 18.99
C PRO A 44 26.41 -1.16 19.57
N ILE A 45 26.34 -0.84 20.86
CA ILE A 45 27.03 0.33 21.40
C ILE A 45 28.49 -0.01 21.72
N GLY A 46 28.74 -1.20 22.29
CA GLY A 46 30.10 -1.66 22.61
C GLY A 46 30.98 -1.89 21.38
N GLN A 47 30.40 -2.31 20.25
CA GLN A 47 31.15 -2.56 19.01
C GLN A 47 31.48 -1.27 18.24
N LEU A 48 30.61 -0.26 18.32
CA LEU A 48 30.80 1.03 17.64
C LEU A 48 31.94 1.85 18.25
N GLU A 49 32.12 1.80 19.57
CA GLU A 49 33.22 2.48 20.26
C GLU A 49 34.60 1.93 19.84
N GLN A 50 34.69 0.65 19.43
CA GLN A 50 35.97 0.04 19.05
C GLN A 50 36.40 0.37 17.60
N ASN A 51 35.46 0.55 16.67
CA ASN A 51 35.77 0.54 15.24
C ASN A 51 35.87 1.92 14.55
N HIS A 52 35.52 3.02 15.23
CA HIS A 52 35.74 4.45 14.87
C HIS A 52 35.38 4.94 13.44
N LYS A 53 35.09 4.11 12.44
CA LYS A 53 34.93 4.49 11.01
C LYS A 53 34.03 3.59 10.14
N VAL A 54 33.23 2.68 10.70
CA VAL A 54 32.44 1.76 9.85
C VAL A 54 30.98 1.75 10.28
N PHE A 55 30.21 2.74 9.83
CA PHE A 55 28.82 2.90 10.25
C PHE A 55 27.85 2.10 9.37
N ILE A 56 27.97 2.15 8.03
CA ILE A 56 27.07 1.42 7.11
C ILE A 56 27.35 -0.10 7.09
N ASN A 57 28.61 -0.50 7.28
CA ASN A 57 29.02 -1.91 7.18
C ASN A 57 28.77 -2.74 8.44
N MET A 58 28.12 -2.18 9.47
CA MET A 58 27.76 -2.87 10.71
C MET A 58 26.23 -2.98 10.91
N GLY A 59 25.42 -2.62 9.90
CA GLY A 59 23.97 -2.72 9.99
C GLY A 59 23.31 -1.51 10.66
N TYR A 60 24.06 -0.42 10.82
CA TYR A 60 23.58 0.84 11.36
C TYR A 60 23.65 1.96 10.31
N LEU A 61 22.78 2.96 10.44
CA LEU A 61 22.83 4.17 9.65
C LEU A 61 22.54 5.40 10.51
N THR A 62 23.06 6.53 10.05
CA THR A 62 22.89 7.86 10.65
C THR A 62 22.37 8.82 9.59
N ARG A 63 21.92 10.00 10.03
CA ARG A 63 21.61 11.11 9.13
C ARG A 63 22.78 11.42 8.16
N ARG A 64 24.02 11.38 8.65
CA ARG A 64 25.22 11.61 7.83
C ARG A 64 25.39 10.57 6.72
N ASN A 65 24.96 9.32 6.95
CA ASN A 65 25.02 8.30 5.90
C ASN A 65 24.06 8.62 4.76
N PHE A 66 22.85 9.09 5.07
CA PHE A 66 21.91 9.58 4.06
C PHE A 66 22.46 10.83 3.36
N GLU A 67 22.98 11.82 4.10
CA GLU A 67 23.61 13.01 3.53
C GLU A 67 24.73 12.62 2.54
N HIS A 68 25.64 11.72 2.94
CA HIS A 68 26.70 11.23 2.07
C HIS A 68 26.14 10.57 0.81
N TRP A 69 25.18 9.63 0.94
CA TRP A 69 24.55 8.97 -0.20
C TRP A 69 23.86 9.96 -1.14
N HIS A 70 23.09 10.91 -0.58
CA HIS A 70 22.41 11.95 -1.34
C HIS A 70 23.40 12.79 -2.15
N PHE A 71 24.54 13.16 -1.58
CA PHE A 71 25.55 13.95 -2.29
C PHE A 71 26.49 13.14 -3.20
N SER A 72 26.62 11.81 -2.99
CA SER A 72 27.51 10.95 -3.78
C SER A 72 26.81 10.22 -4.93
N GLU A 73 25.56 9.81 -4.75
CA GLU A 73 24.83 8.96 -5.70
C GLU A 73 23.70 9.67 -6.44
N ALA A 74 23.08 10.72 -5.86
CA ALA A 74 22.11 11.51 -6.60
C ALA A 74 22.87 12.44 -7.57
N ASN A 75 22.76 12.17 -8.88
CA ASN A 75 23.35 12.96 -9.97
C ASN A 75 23.50 14.46 -9.62
N SER A 76 24.76 14.90 -9.57
CA SER A 76 25.29 16.11 -8.94
C SER A 76 24.91 17.46 -9.57
N ASN A 77 23.67 17.63 -10.06
CA ASN A 77 23.18 18.92 -10.59
C ASN A 77 22.07 19.58 -9.75
N ARG A 78 21.79 19.09 -8.54
CA ARG A 78 20.79 19.68 -7.62
C ARG A 78 21.39 20.39 -6.40
N LEU A 79 22.57 21.01 -6.55
CA LEU A 79 23.21 21.84 -5.51
C LEU A 79 22.51 23.18 -5.22
N VAL A 80 21.27 23.39 -5.67
CA VAL A 80 20.53 24.65 -5.47
C VAL A 80 19.52 24.45 -4.33
N GLY A 81 20.03 24.21 -3.14
CA GLY A 81 19.22 24.04 -1.92
C GLY A 81 19.91 23.09 -0.95
N GLY A 82 20.22 23.57 0.26
CA GLY A 82 20.75 22.69 1.30
C GLY A 82 19.72 21.61 1.68
N LEU A 83 20.21 20.46 2.15
CA LEU A 83 19.37 19.40 2.68
C LEU A 83 18.69 19.86 3.97
N ASP A 84 17.36 19.73 4.05
CA ASP A 84 16.65 20.01 5.29
C ASP A 84 16.87 18.88 6.29
N SER A 85 17.86 19.08 7.17
CA SER A 85 18.22 18.13 8.23
C SER A 85 17.05 17.76 9.15
N HIS A 86 16.09 18.67 9.37
CA HIS A 86 14.93 18.38 10.20
C HIS A 86 13.99 17.40 9.48
N ALA A 87 13.81 17.54 8.16
CA ALA A 87 12.99 16.64 7.36
C ALA A 87 13.58 15.24 7.28
N VAL A 88 14.91 15.13 7.24
CA VAL A 88 15.58 13.83 7.34
C VAL A 88 15.31 13.18 8.69
N ASP A 89 15.49 13.93 9.79
CA ASP A 89 15.27 13.40 11.14
C ASP A 89 13.81 12.98 11.36
N GLU A 90 12.83 13.75 10.88
CA GLU A 90 11.41 13.38 10.98
C GLU A 90 11.04 12.18 10.11
N THR A 91 11.68 12.02 8.94
CA THR A 91 11.43 10.84 8.09
C THR A 91 12.02 9.57 8.71
N LEU A 92 13.22 9.65 9.31
CA LEU A 92 13.80 8.51 10.04
C LEU A 92 12.94 8.11 11.24
N LYS A 93 12.38 9.08 11.97
CA LYS A 93 11.39 8.79 13.03
C LYS A 93 10.14 8.14 12.48
N ALA A 94 9.61 8.63 11.35
CA ALA A 94 8.43 8.04 10.74
C ALA A 94 8.67 6.58 10.32
N PHE A 95 9.89 6.21 9.90
CA PHE A 95 10.26 4.81 9.65
C PHE A 95 10.32 3.98 10.94
N VAL A 96 10.66 4.60 12.07
CA VAL A 96 10.58 3.95 13.39
C VAL A 96 9.13 3.73 13.80
N ASP A 97 8.26 4.71 13.60
CA ASP A 97 6.84 4.65 13.99
C ASP A 97 6.06 3.56 13.24
N ILE A 98 6.56 3.10 12.09
CA ILE A 98 6.00 1.99 11.30
C ILE A 98 6.81 0.69 11.42
N ASP A 99 7.64 0.58 12.47
CA ASP A 99 8.45 -0.60 12.83
C ASP A 99 9.48 -1.06 11.77
N VAL A 100 9.80 -0.20 10.81
CA VAL A 100 10.84 -0.46 9.80
C VAL A 100 12.23 -0.26 10.41
N LEU A 101 12.40 0.83 11.15
CA LEU A 101 13.63 1.16 11.86
C LEU A 101 13.43 1.07 13.38
N LYS A 102 14.53 0.87 14.09
CA LYS A 102 14.65 1.17 15.52
C LYS A 102 15.84 2.08 15.72
N TYR A 103 15.89 2.80 16.84
CA TYR A 103 17.00 3.70 17.12
C TYR A 103 17.65 3.47 18.48
N TYR A 104 18.91 3.88 18.58
CA TYR A 104 19.68 3.92 19.82
C TYR A 104 20.21 5.33 20.05
N TYR A 105 20.12 5.80 21.30
CA TYR A 105 20.66 7.09 21.71
C TYR A 105 22.16 6.97 21.92
N LEU A 106 22.93 7.91 21.35
CA LEU A 106 24.38 8.04 21.58
C LEU A 106 24.68 9.19 22.55
N PRO A 107 24.99 8.91 23.83
CA PRO A 107 25.25 9.95 24.83
C PRO A 107 26.50 10.78 24.53
N SER A 108 27.53 10.16 23.92
CA SER A 108 28.86 10.73 23.68
C SER A 108 28.93 11.70 22.49
N HIS A 109 27.89 11.78 21.66
CA HIS A 109 27.89 12.54 20.41
C HIS A 109 26.66 13.43 20.24
N HIS A 110 26.55 14.48 21.04
CA HIS A 110 25.64 15.63 20.80
C HIS A 110 24.18 15.26 20.44
N LYS A 111 23.56 14.32 21.18
CA LYS A 111 22.17 13.88 20.91
C LYS A 111 21.96 13.27 19.52
N SER A 112 22.93 12.50 19.04
CA SER A 112 22.79 11.76 17.78
C SER A 112 22.05 10.43 18.01
N PHE A 113 21.30 10.01 16.98
CA PHE A 113 20.62 8.72 16.96
C PHE A 113 21.27 7.81 15.93
N LEU A 114 21.43 6.54 16.29
CA LEU A 114 21.76 5.47 15.35
C LEU A 114 20.48 4.73 15.01
N TYR A 115 20.26 4.49 13.73
CA TYR A 115 19.13 3.71 13.26
C TYR A 115 19.62 2.36 12.75
N THR A 116 18.82 1.33 12.94
CA THR A 116 19.03 0.01 12.33
C THR A 116 17.70 -0.57 11.93
N VAL A 117 17.73 -1.55 11.04
CA VAL A 117 16.55 -2.29 10.64
C VAL A 117 15.98 -2.99 11.87
N ASN A 118 14.71 -2.71 12.17
CA ASN A 118 14.03 -3.38 13.28
C ASN A 118 13.51 -4.74 12.81
N ASN A 119 12.77 -4.75 11.69
CA ASN A 119 12.22 -5.95 11.08
C ASN A 119 12.60 -6.00 9.59
N ILE A 120 13.56 -6.87 9.26
CA ILE A 120 14.07 -6.99 7.88
C ILE A 120 13.00 -7.47 6.90
N TYR A 121 12.05 -8.28 7.34
CA TYR A 121 10.96 -8.75 6.50
C TYR A 121 9.98 -7.63 6.17
N LEU A 122 9.60 -6.80 7.14
CA LEU A 122 8.76 -5.62 6.89
C LEU A 122 9.47 -4.59 6.01
N ALA A 123 10.78 -4.39 6.24
CA ALA A 123 11.57 -3.48 5.42
C ALA A 123 11.59 -3.93 3.94
N LEU A 124 11.89 -5.21 3.68
CA LEU A 124 11.87 -5.79 2.34
C LEU A 124 10.48 -5.73 1.71
N LEU A 125 9.44 -6.09 2.47
CA LEU A 125 8.05 -6.00 2.01
C LEU A 125 7.70 -4.59 1.52
N TYR A 126 7.99 -3.56 2.33
CA TYR A 126 7.63 -2.19 1.97
C TYR A 126 8.48 -1.61 0.85
N THR A 127 9.72 -2.08 0.66
CA THR A 127 10.56 -1.66 -0.48
C THR A 127 10.16 -2.36 -1.77
N ASP A 128 9.99 -3.68 -1.73
CA ASP A 128 9.76 -4.50 -2.93
C ASP A 128 8.34 -4.29 -3.48
N GLU A 129 7.36 -4.12 -2.59
CA GLU A 129 5.98 -3.83 -2.96
C GLU A 129 5.66 -2.33 -3.04
N GLN A 130 6.64 -1.46 -2.78
CA GLN A 130 6.51 0.00 -2.78
C GLN A 130 5.42 0.54 -1.83
N LEU A 131 5.17 -0.16 -0.73
CA LEU A 131 4.11 0.17 0.24
C LEU A 131 4.53 1.20 1.30
N LEU A 132 5.80 1.60 1.32
CA LEU A 132 6.30 2.52 2.36
C LEU A 132 5.51 3.84 2.39
N PHE A 133 5.22 4.40 1.23
CA PHE A 133 4.43 5.64 1.13
C PHE A 133 3.00 5.46 1.64
N ASN A 134 2.40 4.28 1.45
CA ASN A 134 1.08 3.96 1.98
C ASN A 134 1.10 4.00 3.51
N ARG A 135 2.09 3.36 4.14
CA ARG A 135 2.26 3.35 5.59
C ARG A 135 2.52 4.75 6.17
N LEU A 136 3.34 5.55 5.50
CA LEU A 136 3.69 6.89 5.98
C LEU A 136 2.56 7.91 5.85
N PHE A 137 1.78 7.84 4.77
CA PHE A 137 0.77 8.86 4.45
C PHE A 137 -0.67 8.39 4.65
N GLY A 138 -0.87 7.12 4.97
CA GLY A 138 -2.14 6.50 5.33
C GLY A 138 -3.19 6.52 4.22
N PHE A 139 -4.45 6.32 4.61
CA PHE A 139 -5.57 6.15 3.68
C PHE A 139 -5.78 7.30 2.69
N GLN A 140 -5.38 8.53 3.03
CA GLN A 140 -5.47 9.66 2.09
C GLN A 140 -4.52 9.52 0.89
N TYR A 141 -3.35 8.92 1.10
CA TYR A 141 -2.43 8.61 0.01
C TYR A 141 -2.90 7.39 -0.76
N ILE A 142 -3.28 6.32 -0.04
CA ILE A 142 -3.81 5.08 -0.63
C ILE A 142 -4.98 5.39 -1.56
N SER A 143 -5.99 6.16 -1.13
CA SER A 143 -7.14 6.48 -1.97
C SER A 143 -6.73 7.17 -3.28
N LYS A 144 -5.83 8.17 -3.21
CA LYS A 144 -5.33 8.87 -4.40
C LYS A 144 -4.53 7.97 -5.34
N THR A 145 -3.73 7.06 -4.78
CA THR A 145 -2.87 6.16 -5.56
C THR A 145 -3.67 5.10 -6.30
N TYR A 146 -4.72 4.56 -5.68
CA TYR A 146 -5.41 3.37 -6.19
C TYR A 146 -6.81 3.62 -6.75
N THR A 147 -7.35 4.84 -6.74
CA THR A 147 -8.69 5.12 -7.31
C THR A 147 -8.79 4.71 -8.77
N ALA A 148 -7.80 5.04 -9.60
CA ALA A 148 -7.77 4.67 -11.02
C ALA A 148 -7.66 3.14 -11.26
N SER A 149 -7.39 2.38 -10.20
CA SER A 149 -7.26 0.92 -10.20
C SER A 149 -8.53 0.21 -9.76
N VAL A 150 -9.61 0.96 -9.45
CA VAL A 150 -10.94 0.42 -9.18
C VAL A 150 -11.83 0.77 -10.35
N PHE A 151 -12.52 -0.22 -10.90
CA PHE A 151 -13.30 -0.12 -12.12
C PHE A 151 -14.78 -0.29 -11.82
N LYS A 152 -15.59 0.52 -12.49
CA LYS A 152 -17.04 0.39 -12.51
C LYS A 152 -17.41 -0.67 -13.54
N ILE A 153 -18.14 -1.70 -13.14
CA ILE A 153 -18.60 -2.78 -14.01
C ILE A 153 -20.11 -2.65 -14.16
N VAL A 154 -20.59 -2.46 -15.38
CA VAL A 154 -22.02 -2.33 -15.67
C VAL A 154 -22.48 -3.57 -16.42
N ASN A 155 -23.42 -4.28 -15.82
CA ASN A 155 -24.08 -5.44 -16.39
C ASN A 155 -25.42 -5.00 -16.97
N PHE A 156 -25.66 -5.36 -18.23
CA PHE A 156 -26.89 -5.09 -18.96
C PHE A 156 -27.64 -6.42 -19.16
N LYS A 157 -28.90 -6.46 -18.72
CA LYS A 157 -29.78 -7.62 -18.87
C LYS A 157 -31.22 -7.16 -19.08
N ASP A 158 -31.86 -7.60 -20.16
CA ASP A 158 -33.29 -7.30 -20.44
C ASP A 158 -33.65 -5.79 -20.34
N ASP A 159 -32.79 -4.92 -20.87
CA ASP A 159 -32.86 -3.44 -20.77
C ASP A 159 -32.68 -2.84 -19.36
N GLU A 160 -32.45 -3.67 -18.34
CA GLU A 160 -32.06 -3.25 -16.99
C GLU A 160 -30.53 -3.19 -16.86
N GLN A 161 -30.07 -2.37 -15.90
CA GLN A 161 -28.66 -2.19 -15.58
C GLN A 161 -28.42 -2.46 -14.11
N SER A 162 -27.42 -3.27 -13.82
CA SER A 162 -26.84 -3.39 -12.49
C SER A 162 -25.37 -2.94 -12.51
N ILE A 163 -24.92 -2.43 -11.37
CA ILE A 163 -23.56 -1.93 -11.19
C ILE A 163 -22.87 -2.83 -10.16
N GLY A 164 -21.63 -3.18 -10.45
CA GLY A 164 -20.66 -3.71 -9.50
C GLY A 164 -19.31 -3.01 -9.73
N ASN A 165 -18.28 -3.49 -9.04
CA ASN A 165 -16.92 -3.02 -9.21
C ASN A 165 -15.96 -4.18 -9.45
N GLY A 166 -14.76 -3.84 -9.88
CA GLY A 166 -13.60 -4.72 -9.81
C GLY A 166 -12.35 -3.90 -9.55
N PHE A 167 -11.22 -4.56 -9.33
CA PHE A 167 -9.95 -3.86 -9.11
C PHE A 167 -8.77 -4.53 -9.81
N LEU A 168 -7.78 -3.71 -10.16
CA LEU A 168 -6.59 -4.13 -10.90
C LEU A 168 -5.61 -4.88 -10.01
N ILE A 169 -5.18 -6.05 -10.46
CA ILE A 169 -4.01 -6.77 -9.94
C ILE A 169 -3.09 -7.17 -11.10
N MET A 170 -1.86 -7.55 -10.76
CA MET A 170 -0.93 -8.17 -11.70
C MET A 170 -0.73 -9.63 -11.30
N ILE A 171 -0.91 -10.55 -12.25
CA ILE A 171 -0.54 -11.96 -12.10
C ILE A 171 0.39 -12.29 -13.27
N ASP A 172 1.61 -12.76 -12.98
CA ASP A 172 2.62 -13.10 -14.00
C ASP A 172 2.81 -12.01 -15.07
N GLN A 173 2.94 -10.76 -14.62
CA GLN A 173 3.06 -9.57 -15.47
C GLN A 173 1.85 -9.28 -16.38
N SER A 174 0.75 -10.01 -16.22
CA SER A 174 -0.49 -9.77 -16.94
C SER A 174 -1.47 -8.95 -16.09
N PRO A 175 -2.04 -7.86 -16.61
CA PRO A 175 -3.04 -7.06 -15.91
C PRO A 175 -4.39 -7.78 -15.87
N LYS A 176 -4.97 -7.90 -14.68
CA LYS A 176 -6.26 -8.56 -14.47
C LYS A 176 -7.15 -7.75 -13.56
N ILE A 177 -8.46 -7.82 -13.79
CA ILE A 177 -9.49 -7.30 -12.90
C ILE A 177 -10.06 -8.47 -12.12
N VAL A 178 -10.06 -8.35 -10.80
CA VAL A 178 -10.81 -9.22 -9.91
C VAL A 178 -12.16 -8.57 -9.61
N THR A 179 -13.23 -9.35 -9.67
CA THR A 179 -14.59 -8.95 -9.30
C THR A 179 -15.36 -10.17 -8.78
N ASN A 180 -16.61 -9.99 -8.37
CA ASN A 180 -17.48 -11.10 -8.03
C ASN A 180 -18.06 -11.76 -9.29
N TYR A 181 -18.38 -13.05 -9.18
CA TYR A 181 -19.05 -13.78 -10.25
C TYR A 181 -20.45 -13.23 -10.51
N HIS A 182 -21.22 -12.96 -9.45
CA HIS A 182 -22.60 -12.47 -9.58
C HIS A 182 -22.70 -11.09 -10.27
N VAL A 183 -21.64 -10.29 -10.25
CA VAL A 183 -21.56 -9.01 -11.00
C VAL A 183 -21.68 -9.24 -12.51
N LEU A 184 -21.22 -10.39 -13.00
CA LEU A 184 -21.24 -10.76 -14.43
C LEU A 184 -22.40 -11.70 -14.79
N GLU A 185 -23.09 -12.29 -13.79
CA GLU A 185 -24.02 -13.39 -14.01
C GLU A 185 -25.25 -12.93 -14.83
N GLY A 186 -25.62 -13.75 -15.82
CA GLY A 186 -26.83 -13.55 -16.62
C GLY A 186 -26.85 -12.31 -17.51
N ALA A 187 -25.70 -11.64 -17.69
CA ALA A 187 -25.59 -10.44 -18.51
C ALA A 187 -25.70 -10.75 -20.01
N ASP A 188 -26.44 -9.93 -20.75
CA ASP A 188 -26.36 -9.87 -22.21
C ASP A 188 -25.07 -9.19 -22.65
N ARG A 189 -24.65 -8.19 -21.87
CA ARG A 189 -23.44 -7.41 -22.10
C ARG A 189 -22.87 -6.90 -20.78
N VAL A 190 -21.55 -7.00 -20.61
CA VAL A 190 -20.84 -6.38 -19.49
C VAL A 190 -19.85 -5.35 -20.03
N VAL A 191 -19.87 -4.14 -19.45
CA VAL A 191 -18.96 -3.05 -19.81
C VAL A 191 -18.16 -2.63 -18.58
N VAL A 192 -16.84 -2.59 -18.72
CA VAL A 192 -15.92 -2.15 -17.67
C VAL A 192 -15.43 -0.75 -17.98
N TYR A 193 -15.59 0.16 -17.02
CA TYR A 193 -15.21 1.56 -17.13
C TYR A 193 -14.06 1.91 -16.18
N THR A 194 -13.11 2.70 -16.67
CA THR A 194 -12.13 3.42 -15.85
C THR A 194 -12.79 4.52 -15.03
N ASP A 195 -12.05 5.11 -14.10
CA ASP A 195 -12.44 6.27 -13.29
C ASP A 195 -12.76 7.54 -14.11
N ASN A 196 -12.31 7.59 -15.37
CA ASN A 196 -12.60 8.64 -16.35
C ASN A 196 -13.56 8.20 -17.47
N ASP A 197 -14.39 7.19 -17.21
CA ASP A 197 -15.46 6.67 -18.08
C ASP A 197 -14.98 6.13 -19.45
N LYS A 198 -13.70 5.74 -19.57
CA LYS A 198 -13.21 4.99 -20.74
C LYS A 198 -13.56 3.52 -20.61
N VAL A 199 -13.97 2.91 -21.72
CA VAL A 199 -14.25 1.47 -21.78
C VAL A 199 -12.95 0.69 -21.89
N LEU A 200 -12.81 -0.37 -21.09
CA LEU A 200 -11.69 -1.31 -21.17
C LEU A 200 -12.09 -2.55 -21.98
N ASN A 201 -11.17 -3.03 -22.82
CA ASN A 201 -11.29 -4.34 -23.46
C ASN A 201 -10.75 -5.42 -22.54
N TYR A 202 -11.46 -6.54 -22.45
CA TYR A 202 -11.10 -7.66 -21.61
C TYR A 202 -11.64 -8.98 -22.15
N GLU A 203 -11.03 -10.08 -21.70
CA GLU A 203 -11.56 -11.43 -21.83
C GLU A 203 -11.88 -11.99 -20.42
N ILE A 204 -12.94 -12.78 -20.29
CA ILE A 204 -13.19 -13.51 -19.05
C ILE A 204 -12.20 -14.68 -19.02
N GLU A 205 -11.17 -14.59 -18.18
CA GLU A 205 -10.12 -15.60 -18.08
C GLU A 205 -10.58 -16.80 -17.24
N LYS A 206 -11.24 -16.52 -16.11
CA LYS A 206 -11.72 -17.56 -15.18
C LYS A 206 -12.91 -17.06 -14.37
N THR A 207 -13.82 -17.98 -14.05
CA THR A 207 -14.89 -17.75 -13.08
C THR A 207 -14.95 -18.91 -12.10
N ASP A 208 -15.43 -18.62 -10.89
CA ASP A 208 -15.69 -19.58 -9.84
C ASP A 208 -16.99 -19.15 -9.15
N LYS A 209 -18.06 -19.91 -9.39
CA LYS A 209 -19.39 -19.59 -8.85
C LYS A 209 -19.48 -19.87 -7.36
N ASP A 210 -18.76 -20.88 -6.87
CA ASP A 210 -18.83 -21.28 -5.46
C ASP A 210 -18.14 -20.22 -4.58
N LEU A 211 -16.98 -19.72 -5.04
CA LEU A 211 -16.27 -18.61 -4.38
C LEU A 211 -16.85 -17.22 -4.68
N ASP A 212 -17.82 -17.13 -5.58
CA ASP A 212 -18.34 -15.87 -6.12
C ASP A 212 -17.23 -14.96 -6.67
N LEU A 213 -16.34 -15.49 -7.50
CA LEU A 213 -15.20 -14.76 -8.07
C LEU A 213 -15.14 -14.86 -9.60
N ALA A 214 -14.70 -13.76 -10.22
CA ALA A 214 -14.36 -13.71 -11.62
C ALA A 214 -13.04 -12.95 -11.85
N LEU A 215 -12.27 -13.44 -12.82
CA LEU A 215 -11.00 -12.87 -13.24
C LEU A 215 -11.11 -12.46 -14.71
N LEU A 216 -10.99 -11.17 -14.96
CA LEU A 216 -11.01 -10.59 -16.30
C LEU A 216 -9.59 -10.21 -16.69
N LYS A 217 -9.10 -10.70 -17.83
CA LYS A 217 -7.78 -10.34 -18.32
C LYS A 217 -7.89 -9.14 -19.26
N LEU A 218 -7.09 -8.11 -18.99
CA LEU A 218 -7.06 -6.90 -19.82
C LEU A 218 -6.11 -7.09 -20.99
N GLU A 219 -6.50 -6.57 -22.16
CA GLU A 219 -5.65 -6.58 -23.35
C GLU A 219 -4.45 -5.63 -23.22
N THR A 220 -4.61 -4.55 -22.45
CA THR A 220 -3.57 -3.55 -22.22
C THR A 220 -3.46 -3.21 -20.74
N ILE A 221 -2.25 -2.80 -20.31
CA ILE A 221 -2.02 -2.33 -18.95
C ILE A 221 -2.55 -0.89 -18.87
N PRO A 222 -3.57 -0.61 -18.03
CA PRO A 222 -4.06 0.75 -17.83
C PRO A 222 -3.00 1.60 -17.11
N ASP A 223 -3.06 2.91 -17.28
CA ASP A 223 -2.25 3.88 -16.52
C ASP A 223 -2.78 3.99 -15.07
N ALA A 224 -2.59 2.93 -14.29
CA ALA A 224 -3.10 2.75 -12.95
C ALA A 224 -2.16 1.87 -12.11
N THR A 225 -2.14 2.08 -10.79
CA THR A 225 -1.25 1.33 -9.89
C THR A 225 -1.92 0.01 -9.47
N PRO A 226 -1.43 -1.16 -9.90
CA PRO A 226 -2.06 -2.43 -9.53
C PRO A 226 -1.98 -2.65 -8.02
N PHE A 227 -3.06 -3.17 -7.46
CA PHE A 227 -3.07 -3.58 -6.05
C PHE A 227 -2.12 -4.74 -5.82
N ARG A 228 -1.66 -4.82 -4.57
CA ARG A 228 -1.08 -6.03 -3.98
C ARG A 228 -2.14 -6.65 -3.09
N THR A 229 -2.07 -7.97 -2.92
CA THR A 229 -3.02 -8.71 -2.09
C THR A 229 -2.32 -9.25 -0.85
N LEU A 230 -3.05 -9.33 0.25
CA LEU A 230 -2.60 -9.97 1.47
C LEU A 230 -3.67 -10.94 1.94
N ALA A 231 -3.27 -12.18 2.20
CA ALA A 231 -4.12 -13.11 2.93
C ALA A 231 -3.99 -12.81 4.43
N GLY A 232 -5.08 -12.36 5.04
CA GLY A 232 -5.18 -12.16 6.48
C GLY A 232 -5.41 -10.70 6.89
N ILE A 233 -6.31 -10.54 7.84
CA ILE A 233 -6.64 -9.32 8.54
C ILE A 233 -7.07 -9.69 9.96
N SER A 234 -6.89 -8.80 10.93
CA SER A 234 -7.31 -9.02 12.32
C SER A 234 -8.58 -8.23 12.62
N ILE A 235 -9.37 -8.73 13.56
CA ILE A 235 -10.49 -7.96 14.13
C ILE A 235 -9.96 -6.62 14.69
N LEU A 236 -10.67 -5.54 14.41
CA LEU A 236 -10.32 -4.13 14.65
C LEU A 236 -9.24 -3.53 13.74
N ASP A 237 -8.73 -4.26 12.74
CA ASP A 237 -7.88 -3.63 11.73
C ASP A 237 -8.69 -2.60 10.92
N GLU A 238 -8.14 -1.40 10.79
CA GLU A 238 -8.73 -0.33 9.98
C GLU A 238 -8.68 -0.70 8.49
N ILE A 239 -9.77 -0.41 7.79
CA ILE A 239 -9.93 -0.64 6.36
C ILE A 239 -10.41 0.62 5.63
N LEU A 240 -10.14 0.63 4.32
CA LEU A 240 -10.69 1.55 3.34
C LEU A 240 -11.40 0.75 2.26
N THR A 241 -12.61 1.15 1.90
CA THR A 241 -13.28 0.68 0.68
C THR A 241 -13.32 1.80 -0.35
N ILE A 242 -13.22 1.41 -1.62
CA ILE A 242 -13.35 2.29 -2.79
C ILE A 242 -14.32 1.60 -3.75
N GLY A 243 -15.34 2.32 -4.20
CA GLY A 243 -16.32 1.79 -5.15
C GLY A 243 -17.10 2.88 -5.87
N TYR A 244 -17.92 2.47 -6.82
CA TYR A 244 -18.77 3.36 -7.62
C TYR A 244 -20.26 3.06 -7.38
N PRO A 245 -20.76 3.18 -6.14
CA PRO A 245 -22.17 2.94 -5.88
C PRO A 245 -23.03 3.96 -6.64
N PRO A 246 -24.24 3.60 -7.07
CA PRO A 246 -25.24 4.56 -7.53
C PRO A 246 -25.50 5.59 -6.43
N VAL A 247 -25.46 6.87 -6.78
CA VAL A 247 -25.83 7.96 -5.88
C VAL A 247 -27.11 8.58 -6.38
N SER A 248 -28.13 8.65 -5.53
CA SER A 248 -29.41 9.28 -5.88
C SER A 248 -29.19 10.69 -6.41
N CYS A 249 -29.81 11.00 -7.55
CA CYS A 249 -29.70 12.29 -8.27
C CYS A 249 -28.33 12.59 -8.90
N ALA A 250 -27.34 11.69 -8.84
CA ALA A 250 -26.12 11.82 -9.63
C ALA A 250 -26.36 11.28 -11.05
N SER A 251 -25.84 12.00 -12.05
CA SER A 251 -25.94 11.55 -13.46
C SER A 251 -25.05 10.35 -13.75
N ASN A 252 -23.95 10.19 -13.02
CA ASN A 252 -22.99 9.09 -13.12
C ASN A 252 -22.58 8.64 -11.71
N ALA A 253 -22.16 7.37 -11.58
CA ALA A 253 -21.50 6.90 -10.36
C ALA A 253 -20.08 7.50 -10.27
N HIS A 254 -19.75 8.03 -9.09
CA HIS A 254 -18.46 8.62 -8.76
C HIS A 254 -17.74 7.73 -7.74
N PRO A 255 -16.40 7.80 -7.64
CA PRO A 255 -15.69 7.03 -6.62
C PRO A 255 -16.09 7.53 -5.23
N VAL A 256 -16.60 6.62 -4.41
CA VAL A 256 -16.96 6.84 -3.01
C VAL A 256 -16.00 6.06 -2.13
N TYR A 257 -15.61 6.68 -1.01
CA TYR A 257 -14.61 6.16 -0.08
C TYR A 257 -15.26 5.99 1.30
N HIS A 258 -15.08 4.82 1.92
CA HIS A 258 -15.52 4.60 3.29
C HIS A 258 -14.40 4.01 4.13
N LEU A 259 -14.17 4.61 5.29
CA LEU A 259 -13.37 4.03 6.35
C LEU A 259 -14.26 3.14 7.21
N GLY A 260 -13.65 2.11 7.79
CA GLY A 260 -14.26 1.20 8.73
C GLY A 260 -13.21 0.34 9.41
N GLU A 261 -13.66 -0.72 10.06
CA GLU A 261 -12.80 -1.71 10.70
C GLU A 261 -13.38 -3.11 10.49
N VAL A 262 -12.54 -4.13 10.58
CA VAL A 262 -13.01 -5.52 10.64
C VAL A 262 -13.68 -5.79 11.99
N ASN A 263 -14.85 -6.40 11.97
CA ASN A 263 -15.65 -6.64 13.19
C ASN A 263 -15.69 -8.11 13.61
N SER A 264 -15.55 -9.05 12.66
CA SER A 264 -15.60 -10.48 12.94
C SER A 264 -15.02 -11.26 11.78
N ASP A 265 -14.42 -12.40 12.08
CA ASP A 265 -14.15 -13.46 11.11
C ASP A 265 -15.23 -14.54 11.24
N LEU A 266 -15.63 -15.13 10.11
CA LEU A 266 -16.57 -16.25 10.10
C LEU A 266 -16.28 -17.21 8.96
N GLU A 267 -16.77 -18.43 9.12
CA GLU A 267 -16.88 -19.40 8.04
C GLU A 267 -18.37 -19.55 7.74
N ASP A 268 -18.76 -19.43 6.48
CA ASP A 268 -20.15 -19.67 6.12
C ASP A 268 -20.49 -21.16 5.99
N TYR A 269 -21.75 -21.47 5.69
CA TYR A 269 -22.23 -22.85 5.57
C TYR A 269 -21.49 -23.67 4.50
N TRP A 270 -20.89 -23.01 3.50
CA TRP A 270 -20.17 -23.66 2.40
C TRP A 270 -18.65 -23.73 2.65
N GLY A 271 -18.18 -23.35 3.84
CA GLY A 271 -16.76 -23.39 4.19
C GLY A 271 -15.95 -22.21 3.66
N ARG A 272 -16.62 -21.12 3.24
CA ARG A 272 -15.92 -19.91 2.76
C ARG A 272 -15.54 -19.05 3.95
N THR A 273 -14.26 -18.67 4.00
CA THR A 273 -13.78 -17.69 4.98
C THR A 273 -14.24 -16.30 4.59
N LEU A 274 -15.08 -15.70 5.43
CA LEU A 274 -15.59 -14.34 5.28
C LEU A 274 -15.21 -13.53 6.52
N PHE A 275 -15.29 -12.21 6.41
CA PHE A 275 -15.22 -11.32 7.56
C PHE A 275 -16.25 -10.22 7.43
N LEU A 276 -16.77 -9.77 8.56
CA LEU A 276 -17.67 -8.62 8.66
C LEU A 276 -16.84 -7.36 8.89
N PHE A 277 -17.32 -6.23 8.36
CA PHE A 277 -16.66 -4.94 8.53
C PHE A 277 -17.67 -3.80 8.61
N SER A 278 -17.25 -2.69 9.21
CA SER A 278 -18.08 -1.53 9.49
C SER A 278 -17.71 -0.35 8.58
N ALA A 279 -17.82 -0.53 7.27
CA ALA A 279 -17.76 0.56 6.30
C ALA A 279 -19.09 0.63 5.55
N LYS A 280 -19.57 1.84 5.23
CA LYS A 280 -20.84 1.97 4.52
C LYS A 280 -20.74 1.28 3.15
N THR A 281 -21.59 0.29 2.94
CA THR A 281 -21.75 -0.37 1.64
C THR A 281 -23.17 -0.23 1.16
N ASN A 282 -23.33 -0.06 -0.15
CA ASN A 282 -24.61 -0.07 -0.82
C ASN A 282 -24.55 -1.08 -1.97
N PRO A 283 -25.70 -1.54 -2.50
CA PRO A 283 -25.76 -2.18 -3.80
C PRO A 283 -24.96 -1.36 -4.82
N GLY A 284 -24.07 -2.01 -5.57
CA GLY A 284 -23.09 -1.32 -6.41
C GLY A 284 -21.67 -1.31 -5.87
N ASN A 285 -21.42 -1.78 -4.64
CA ASN A 285 -20.06 -1.94 -4.10
C ASN A 285 -19.46 -3.34 -4.34
N SER A 286 -20.30 -4.34 -4.64
CA SER A 286 -19.88 -5.73 -4.85
C SER A 286 -18.76 -5.85 -5.89
N GLY A 287 -17.77 -6.69 -5.61
CA GLY A 287 -16.54 -6.87 -6.38
C GLY A 287 -15.48 -5.80 -6.10
N GLY A 288 -15.79 -4.78 -5.29
CA GLY A 288 -14.85 -3.74 -4.89
C GLY A 288 -13.82 -4.22 -3.85
N PRO A 289 -12.64 -3.60 -3.78
CA PRO A 289 -11.59 -4.00 -2.85
C PRO A 289 -11.87 -3.51 -1.42
N ILE A 290 -11.55 -4.36 -0.45
CA ILE A 290 -11.34 -3.98 0.95
C ILE A 290 -9.84 -3.82 1.15
N ILE A 291 -9.40 -2.62 1.53
CA ILE A 291 -8.00 -2.22 1.53
C ILE A 291 -7.51 -2.00 2.96
N GLY A 292 -6.44 -2.67 3.36
CA GLY A 292 -5.82 -2.49 4.68
C GLY A 292 -5.00 -1.20 4.80
N SER A 293 -4.52 -0.91 6.01
CA SER A 293 -3.75 0.31 6.34
C SER A 293 -2.38 0.43 5.66
N ASP A 294 -1.94 -0.61 4.93
CA ASP A 294 -0.72 -0.63 4.11
C ASP A 294 -1.00 -0.50 2.60
N GLY A 295 -2.27 -0.42 2.20
CA GLY A 295 -2.71 -0.30 0.81
C GLY A 295 -2.85 -1.63 0.07
N ARG A 296 -2.67 -2.77 0.75
CA ARG A 296 -2.96 -4.09 0.16
C ARG A 296 -4.45 -4.42 0.26
N VAL A 297 -4.94 -5.17 -0.70
CA VAL A 297 -6.30 -5.72 -0.68
C VAL A 297 -6.31 -6.94 0.24
N VAL A 298 -7.17 -6.88 1.25
CA VAL A 298 -7.36 -7.91 2.29
C VAL A 298 -8.66 -8.71 2.09
N GLY A 299 -9.54 -8.22 1.21
CA GLY A 299 -10.82 -8.87 0.91
C GLY A 299 -11.54 -8.21 -0.25
N ILE A 300 -12.67 -8.81 -0.64
CA ILE A 300 -13.52 -8.37 -1.74
C ILE A 300 -14.92 -8.20 -1.16
N ILE A 301 -15.53 -7.04 -1.38
CA ILE A 301 -16.91 -6.80 -0.95
C ILE A 301 -17.82 -7.71 -1.76
N THR A 302 -18.57 -8.61 -1.11
CA THR A 302 -19.53 -9.50 -1.80
C THR A 302 -20.96 -8.99 -1.62
N GLU A 303 -21.45 -8.96 -0.38
CA GLU A 303 -22.83 -8.64 -0.04
C GLU A 303 -22.88 -7.84 1.28
N GLN A 304 -24.02 -7.20 1.53
CA GLN A 304 -24.30 -6.54 2.80
C GLN A 304 -25.00 -7.53 3.74
N LEU A 305 -24.64 -7.51 5.03
CA LEU A 305 -25.38 -8.26 6.04
C LEU A 305 -26.82 -7.75 6.12
N GLU A 306 -27.80 -8.64 5.91
CA GLU A 306 -29.20 -8.34 6.18
C GLU A 306 -29.45 -8.38 7.70
N GLU A 307 -29.99 -7.29 8.26
CA GLU A 307 -30.39 -7.17 9.67
C GLU A 307 -31.80 -7.74 9.94
#